data_AF-A4BZN8-F1
#
_entry.id   AF-A4BZN8-F1
#
_cell.length_a   1.000
_cell.length_b   1.000
_cell.length_c   1.000
_cell.angle_alpha   90.00
_cell.angle_beta   90.00
_cell.angle_gamma   90.00
#
_symmetry.space_group_name_H-M   'P 1'
#
loop_
_entity.id
_entity.type
_entity.pdbx_description
1 polymer ?
#
loop_
_entity_poly.entity_id
_entity_poly.type
_entity_poly.pdbx_seq_one_letter_code
_entity_poly.pdbx_strand_id
1 'polypeptide(L)' 'MENIKKLIQILTRIQIISSIVWAITLIVCYQILGESYKKISLILICGFFIEFLLISSSKNNLKKQNAKKEKG' A
#
# COMPACT_ATOMS: atom_id res chain seq x y z
N MET A 1 -15.16 -14.37 14.53
CA MET A 1 -14.62 -14.06 13.18
C MET A 1 -15.06 -12.69 12.63
N GLU A 2 -16.17 -12.12 13.09
CA GLU A 2 -16.74 -10.88 12.52
C GLU A 2 -15.87 -9.63 12.79
N ASN A 3 -15.29 -9.53 13.98
CA ASN A 3 -14.39 -8.44 14.37
C ASN A 3 -13.10 -8.42 13.51
N ILE A 4 -12.57 -9.60 13.17
CA ILE A 4 -11.36 -9.74 12.33
C ILE A 4 -11.64 -9.26 10.91
N LYS A 5 -12.82 -9.58 10.34
CA LYS A 5 -13.23 -9.08 9.01
C LYS A 5 -13.32 -7.55 8.98
N LYS A 6 -13.90 -6.93 10.01
CA LYS A 6 -13.96 -5.47 10.15
C LYS A 6 -12.57 -4.84 10.22
N LEU A 7 -11.66 -5.42 11.01
CA LEU A 7 -10.27 -4.95 11.11
C LEU A 7 -9.54 -4.99 9.76
N ILE A 8 -9.67 -6.09 9.01
CA ILE A 8 -9.03 -6.20 7.70
C ILE A 8 -9.61 -5.19 6.70
N GLN A 9 -10.92 -4.94 6.74
CA GLN A 9 -11.56 -3.93 5.90
C GLN A 9 -11.06 -2.51 6.21
N ILE A 10 -10.90 -2.18 7.50
CA ILE A 10 -10.31 -0.91 7.95
C ILE A 10 -8.86 -0.80 7.47
N LEU A 11 -8.07 -1.86 7.64
CA LEU A 11 -6.68 -1.92 7.21
C LEU A 11 -6.53 -1.67 5.71
N THR A 12 -7.43 -2.26 4.91
CA THR A 12 -7.48 -2.08 3.46
C THR A 12 -7.80 -0.64 3.07
N ARG A 13 -8.72 0.02 3.78
CA ARG A 13 -9.04 1.45 3.55
C ARG A 13 -7.86 2.36 3.90
N ILE A 14 -7.20 2.12 5.04
CA ILE A 14 -6.00 2.87 5.44
C ILE A 14 -4.89 2.71 4.39
N GLN A 15 -4.71 1.49 3.88
CA GLN A 15 -3.74 1.20 2.82
C GLN A 15 -4.01 1.96 1.52
N ILE A 16 -5.28 2.07 1.09
CA ILE A 16 -5.65 2.85 -0.10
C ILE A 16 -5.33 4.33 0.12
N ILE A 17 -5.69 4.88 1.29
CA ILE A 17 -5.41 6.28 1.64
C ILE A 17 -3.90 6.52 1.65
N SER A 18 -3.12 5.62 2.26
CA SER A 18 -1.66 5.72 2.30
C SER A 18 -1.03 5.71 0.90
N SER A 19 -1.54 4.87 -0.01
CA SER A 19 -1.08 4.82 -1.40
C SER A 19 -1.34 6.15 -2.15
N ILE A 20 -2.50 6.79 -1.92
CA ILE A 20 -2.82 8.11 -2.49
C ILE A 20 -1.85 9.18 -1.94
N VAL A 21 -1.60 9.19 -0.63
CA VAL A 21 -0.67 10.12 0.01
C VAL A 21 0.74 9.98 -0.55
N TRP A 22 1.22 8.75 -0.76
CA TRP A 22 2.52 8.51 -1.37
C TRP A 22 2.60 8.98 -2.82
N ALA A 23 1.55 8.76 -3.61
CA ALA A 23 1.50 9.24 -5.00
C ALA A 23 1.59 10.78 -5.08
N ILE A 24 0.84 11.47 -4.21
CA ILE A 24 0.89 12.95 -4.11
C ILE A 24 2.28 13.40 -3.67
N THR A 25 2.86 12.76 -2.65
CA THR A 25 4.21 13.06 -2.16
C THR A 25 5.26 12.91 -3.28
N LEU A 26 5.14 11.86 -4.10
CA LEU A 26 6.02 11.63 -5.25
C LEU A 26 5.90 12.74 -6.30
N ILE A 27 4.69 13.14 -6.66
CA ILE A 27 4.45 14.21 -7.64
C ILE A 27 4.99 15.54 -7.14
N VAL A 28 4.68 15.89 -5.89
CA VAL A 28 5.13 17.14 -5.26
C VAL A 28 6.65 17.15 -5.12
N CYS A 29 7.25 16.06 -4.64
CA CYS A 29 8.71 15.98 -4.56
C CYS A 29 9.35 16.04 -5.95
N TYR A 30 8.80 15.39 -6.97
CA TYR A 30 9.32 15.46 -8.33
C TYR A 30 9.31 16.89 -8.88
N GLN A 31 8.24 17.65 -8.64
CA GLN A 31 8.14 19.05 -9.06
C GLN A 31 9.07 19.99 -8.30
N ILE A 32 9.26 19.77 -6.99
CA ILE A 32 10.04 20.70 -6.13
C ILE A 32 11.54 20.38 -6.14
N LEU A 33 11.91 19.10 -6.10
CA LEU A 33 13.32 18.70 -5.92
C LEU A 33 14.14 18.78 -7.21
N GLY A 34 13.53 18.70 -8.39
CA GLY A 34 14.27 18.71 -9.66
C GLY A 34 15.35 17.61 -9.76
N GLU A 35 16.26 17.71 -10.74
CA GLU A 35 17.27 16.67 -11.00
C GLU A 35 18.35 16.54 -9.91
N SER A 36 18.58 17.59 -9.11
CA SER A 36 19.67 17.62 -8.12
C SER A 36 19.50 16.61 -6.98
N TYR A 37 18.28 16.11 -6.76
CA TYR A 37 17.97 15.18 -5.67
C TYR A 37 17.43 13.83 -6.15
N LYS A 38 17.94 13.33 -7.30
CA LYS A 38 17.64 11.98 -7.83
C LYS A 38 17.68 10.87 -6.77
N LYS A 39 18.59 10.95 -5.78
CA LYS A 39 18.68 10.00 -4.65
C LYS A 39 17.42 10.01 -3.77
N ILE A 40 16.86 11.18 -3.49
CA ILE A 40 15.64 11.32 -2.69
C ILE A 40 14.44 10.81 -3.47
N SER A 41 14.34 11.12 -4.77
CA SER A 41 13.31 10.54 -5.65
C SER A 41 13.36 9.02 -5.66
N LEU A 42 14.57 8.42 -5.69
CA LEU A 42 14.73 6.98 -5.62
C LEU A 42 14.22 6.40 -4.30
N ILE A 43 14.52 7.04 -3.16
CA ILE A 43 14.01 6.64 -1.84
C ILE A 43 12.48 6.72 -1.80
N LEU A 44 11.88 7.77 -2.37
CA LEU A 44 10.43 7.94 -2.44
C LEU A 44 9.76 6.86 -3.31
N ILE A 45 10.36 6.51 -4.45
CA ILE A 45 9.90 5.42 -5.30
C ILE A 45 9.98 4.08 -4.55
N CYS A 46 11.10 3.82 -3.87
CA CYS A 46 11.26 2.61 -3.05
C CYS A 46 10.20 2.54 -1.93
N GLY A 47 9.91 3.65 -1.27
CA GLY A 47 8.86 3.75 -0.26
C GLY A 47 7.48 3.37 -0.83
N PHE A 48 7.12 3.95 -1.97
CA PHE A 48 5.88 3.62 -2.68
C PHE A 48 5.80 2.13 -3.07
N PHE A 49 6.90 1.54 -3.56
CA PHE A 49 6.93 0.12 -3.92
C PHE A 49 6.77 -0.81 -2.71
N ILE A 50 7.38 -0.48 -1.57
CA ILE A 50 7.19 -1.25 -0.33
C ILE A 50 5.73 -1.18 0.12
N GLU A 51 5.14 0.02 0.09
CA GLU A 51 3.71 0.22 0.38
C GLU A 51 2.84 -0.64 -0.54
N PHE A 52 3.11 -0.61 -1.85
CA PHE A 52 2.40 -1.39 -2.85
C PHE A 52 2.54 -2.91 -2.63
N LEU A 53 3.72 -3.39 -2.29
CA LEU A 53 3.97 -4.79 -1.98
C LEU A 53 3.24 -5.24 -0.71
N LEU A 54 3.22 -4.40 0.34
CA LEU A 54 2.47 -4.66 1.57
C LEU A 54 0.96 -4.72 1.29
N ILE A 55 0.44 -3.85 0.43
CA ILE A 55 -0.96 -3.86 -0.03
C ILE A 55 -1.27 -5.13 -0.80
N SER A 56 -0.44 -5.49 -1.78
CA SER A 56 -0.60 -6.72 -2.57
C SER A 56 -0.55 -7.98 -1.69
N SER A 57 0.38 -8.04 -0.74
CA SER A 57 0.51 -9.16 0.18
C SER A 57 -0.70 -9.31 1.12
N SER A 58 -1.20 -8.19 1.67
CA SER A 58 -2.41 -8.14 2.48
C SER A 58 -3.64 -8.65 1.71
N LYS A 59 -3.81 -8.18 0.47
CA LYS A 59 -4.89 -8.61 -0.43
C LYS A 59 -4.80 -10.09 -0.81
N ASN A 60 -3.59 -10.63 -0.97
CA ASN A 60 -3.38 -12.04 -1.31
C ASN A 60 -3.65 -12.99 -0.14
N ASN A 61 -3.32 -12.57 1.09
CA ASN A 61 -3.63 -13.32 2.32
C ASN A 61 -5.15 -13.42 2.59
N LEU A 62 -5.89 -12.34 2.33
CA LEU A 62 -7.35 -12.35 2.33
C LEU A 62 -7.93 -13.37 1.34
N LYS A 63 -7.38 -13.41 0.12
CA LYS A 63 -7.83 -14.32 -0.94
C LYS A 63 -7.61 -15.79 -0.53
N LYS A 64 -6.47 -16.10 0.11
CA LYS A 64 -6.17 -17.42 0.67
C LYS A 64 -7.09 -17.83 1.82
N GLN A 65 -7.47 -16.89 2.71
CA GLN A 65 -8.42 -17.19 3.80
C GLN A 65 -9.82 -17.51 3.28
N ASN A 66 -10.31 -16.79 2.27
CA ASN A 66 -11.64 -17.04 1.70
C ASN A 66 -11.69 -18.41 1.00
N ALA A 67 -10.65 -18.77 0.24
CA ALA A 67 -10.56 -20.08 -0.44
C ALA A 67 -10.51 -21.27 0.53
N LYS A 68 -9.98 -21.08 1.75
CA LYS A 68 -9.96 -22.13 2.79
C LYS A 68 -11.32 -22.32 3.47
N LYS A 69 -12.21 -21.31 3.38
CA LYS A 69 -13.53 -21.31 3.99
C LYS A 69 -14.64 -21.89 3.09
N GLU A 70 -14.39 -22.02 1.78
CA GLU A 70 -15.30 -22.72 0.85
C GLU A 70 -15.09 -24.25 0.79
N LYS A 71 -14.02 -24.76 1.42
CA LYS A 71 -13.66 -26.19 1.39
C LYS A 71 -13.91 -26.95 2.69
N GLY A 72 -14.59 -26.35 3.67
CA GLY A 72 -14.96 -26.99 4.94
C GLY A 72 -16.33 -26.50 5.39
#